data_AF-A0A519VPG9-F1
#
_entry.id   AF-A0A519VPG9-F1
#
_cell.length_a   1.000
_cell.length_b   1.000
_cell.length_c   1.000
_cell.angle_alpha   90.00
_cell.angle_beta   90.00
_cell.angle_gamma   90.00
#
_symmetry.space_group_name_H-M   'P 1'
#
loop_
_entity.id
_entity.type
_entity.pdbx_description
1 polymer ?
#
loop_
_entity_poly.entity_id
_entity_poly.type
_entity_poly.pdbx_seq_one_letter_code
_entity_poly.pdbx_strand_id
1 'polypeptide(L)'
;MRKLFLANLLPLPALGPRLWLTLAGLAIGGLNLVYLTEIWPHTPAAQSLLLKIEWLLLLALPPQVLWWAWRGLRASTGPGWLRGLATAVFLGGACLVLAGWVVLLLGGVGAALYGLENLRFAR
;
A
#
# COMPACT_ATOMS: atom_id res chain seq x y z
N MET A 1 -37.29 -0.25 -12.58
CA MET A 1 -36.02 -0.48 -13.31
C MET A 1 -34.87 0.50 -12.96
N ARG A 2 -35.04 1.43 -11.99
CA ARG A 2 -33.98 2.42 -11.63
C ARG A 2 -32.92 1.90 -10.63
N LYS A 3 -33.18 0.78 -9.94
CA LYS A 3 -32.27 0.19 -8.94
C LYS A 3 -31.18 -0.71 -9.53
N LEU A 4 -31.34 -1.19 -10.77
CA LEU A 4 -30.37 -2.06 -11.46
C LEU A 4 -29.24 -1.26 -12.14
N PHE A 5 -29.48 0.01 -12.49
CA PHE A 5 -28.50 0.83 -13.21
C PHE A 5 -27.36 1.34 -12.31
N LEU A 6 -27.67 1.66 -11.05
CA LEU A 6 -26.65 2.05 -10.05
C LEU A 6 -25.79 0.88 -9.60
N ALA A 7 -26.33 -0.34 -9.55
CA ALA A 7 -25.57 -1.55 -9.23
C ALA A 7 -24.57 -1.94 -10.34
N ASN A 8 -24.88 -1.60 -11.60
CA ASN A 8 -24.02 -1.86 -12.76
C ASN A 8 -23.06 -0.72 -13.09
N LEU A 9 -23.23 0.48 -12.52
CA LEU A 9 -22.33 1.61 -12.75
C LEU A 9 -21.01 1.49 -11.98
N LEU A 10 -21.00 0.73 -10.88
CA LEU A 10 -19.79 0.35 -10.15
C LEU A 10 -20.02 -1.04 -9.56
N PRO A 11 -19.78 -2.14 -10.31
CA PRO A 11 -19.39 -3.38 -9.66
C PRO A 11 -18.00 -3.14 -9.10
N LEU A 12 -17.89 -2.33 -8.02
CA LEU A 12 -16.66 -2.24 -7.24
C LEU A 12 -16.38 -3.68 -6.83
N PRO A 13 -15.30 -4.30 -7.35
CA PRO A 13 -15.00 -5.68 -7.00
C PRO A 13 -14.91 -5.71 -5.49
N ALA A 14 -15.76 -6.53 -4.85
CA ALA A 14 -15.83 -6.56 -3.40
C ALA A 14 -14.42 -6.70 -2.83
N LEU A 15 -13.93 -5.64 -2.18
CA LEU A 15 -12.59 -5.61 -1.60
C LEU A 15 -12.54 -6.76 -0.58
N GLY A 16 -11.57 -7.65 -0.74
CA GLY A 16 -11.43 -8.79 0.17
C GLY A 16 -11.24 -8.29 1.61
N PRO A 17 -11.67 -9.06 2.63
CA PRO A 17 -11.56 -8.65 4.04
C PRO A 17 -10.12 -8.27 4.44
N ARG A 18 -9.12 -8.88 3.81
CA ARG A 18 -7.69 -8.57 4.01
C ARG A 18 -7.32 -7.14 3.57
N LEU A 19 -7.85 -6.65 2.44
CA LEU A 19 -7.61 -5.29 1.97
C LEU A 19 -8.29 -4.25 2.85
N TRP A 20 -9.50 -4.55 3.33
CA TRP A 20 -10.18 -3.70 4.30
C TRP A 20 -9.38 -3.55 5.59
N LEU A 21 -8.80 -4.64 6.10
CA LEU A 21 -7.93 -4.59 7.29
C LEU A 21 -6.67 -3.75 7.05
N THR A 22 -6.05 -3.87 5.88
CA THR A 22 -4.84 -3.10 5.55
C THR A 22 -5.14 -1.62 5.32
N LEU A 23 -6.27 -1.29 4.67
CA LEU A 23 -6.75 0.08 4.50
C LEU A 23 -7.17 0.69 5.83
N ALA A 24 -7.86 -0.05 6.68
CA ALA A 24 -8.20 0.39 8.03
C ALA A 24 -6.93 0.62 8.86
N GLY A 25 -5.95 -0.29 8.77
CA GLY A 25 -4.64 -0.14 9.39
C GLY A 25 -3.91 1.12 8.93
N LEU A 26 -3.90 1.40 7.62
CA LEU A 26 -3.34 2.62 7.05
C LEU A 26 -4.09 3.88 7.48
N ALA A 27 -5.42 3.85 7.52
CA ALA A 27 -6.23 4.97 7.98
C ALA A 27 -5.99 5.27 9.45
N ILE A 28 -5.92 4.24 10.30
CA ILE A 28 -5.58 4.38 11.73
C ILE A 28 -4.15 4.89 11.87
N GLY A 29 -3.19 4.33 11.11
CA GLY A 29 -1.80 4.80 11.09
C GLY A 29 -1.68 6.27 10.70
N GLY A 30 -2.37 6.69 9.63
CA GLY A 30 -2.40 8.07 9.15
C GLY A 30 -3.05 9.03 10.15
N LEU A 31 -4.20 8.67 10.72
CA LEU A 31 -4.84 9.45 11.78
C LEU A 31 -3.92 9.59 13.00
N ASN A 32 -3.19 8.54 13.34
CA ASN A 32 -2.27 8.56 14.47
C ASN A 32 -1.02 9.42 14.20
N LEU A 33 -0.54 9.49 12.95
CA LEU A 33 0.51 10.43 12.55
C LEU A 33 0.04 11.88 12.71
N VAL A 34 -1.18 12.20 12.27
CA VAL A 34 -1.77 13.53 12.46
C VAL A 34 -1.90 13.85 13.95
N TYR A 35 -2.39 12.89 14.75
CA TYR A 35 -2.55 13.06 16.19
C TYR A 35 -1.21 13.26 16.93
N LEU A 36 -0.15 12.56 16.49
CA LEU A 36 1.21 12.75 17.00
C LEU A 36 1.76 14.14 16.66
N THR A 37 1.53 14.63 15.44
CA THR A 37 1.98 15.97 15.05
C THR A 37 1.30 17.07 15.86
N GLU A 38 0.09 16.84 16.36
CA GLU A 38 -0.66 17.83 17.13
C GLU A 38 -0.44 17.72 18.65
N ILE A 39 -0.29 16.52 19.23
CA ILE A 39 -0.47 16.34 20.69
C ILE A 39 0.80 15.82 21.38
N TRP A 40 1.62 15.01 20.73
CA TRP A 40 2.83 14.43 21.35
C TRP A 40 4.08 14.57 20.45
N PRO A 41 4.55 15.80 20.19
CA PRO A 41 5.67 16.02 19.28
C PRO A 41 7.02 15.46 19.75
N HIS A 42 7.16 14.97 21.00
CA HIS A 42 8.48 14.79 21.61
C HIS A 42 8.71 13.50 22.43
N THR A 43 7.90 12.43 22.29
CA THR A 43 8.23 11.16 22.96
C THR A 43 8.94 10.18 22.00
N PRO A 44 10.24 9.87 22.25
CA PRO A 44 11.04 9.03 21.34
C PRO A 44 10.49 7.61 21.17
N ALA A 45 9.86 7.07 22.22
CA ALA A 45 9.34 5.70 22.23
C ALA A 45 8.12 5.54 21.30
N ALA A 46 7.17 6.47 21.34
CA ALA A 46 5.96 6.44 20.51
C ALA A 46 6.30 6.60 19.03
N GLN A 47 7.24 7.50 18.71
CA GLN A 47 7.70 7.74 17.34
C GLN A 47 8.30 6.47 16.72
N SER A 48 9.11 5.71 17.46
CA SER A 48 9.75 4.50 16.96
C SER A 48 8.80 3.33 16.67
N LEU A 49 7.77 3.14 17.51
CA LEU A 49 6.78 2.07 17.34
C LEU A 49 5.86 2.37 16.15
N LEU A 50 5.47 3.63 15.99
CA LEU A 50 4.56 4.06 14.93
C LEU A 50 5.22 4.05 13.56
N LEU A 51 6.48 4.49 13.45
CA LEU A 51 7.29 4.29 12.24
C LEU A 51 7.34 2.82 11.82
N LYS A 52 7.51 1.88 12.76
CA LYS A 52 7.52 0.44 12.45
C LYS A 52 6.17 -0.04 11.92
N ILE A 53 5.07 0.40 12.52
CA ILE A 53 3.71 0.05 12.08
C ILE A 53 3.43 0.62 10.68
N GLU A 54 3.82 1.86 10.44
CA GLU A 54 3.69 2.52 9.14
C GLU A 54 4.51 1.80 8.06
N TRP A 55 5.77 1.47 8.35
CA TRP A 55 6.60 0.66 7.47
C TRP A 55 6.00 -0.72 7.20
N LEU A 56 5.45 -1.40 8.21
CA LEU A 56 4.78 -2.70 8.03
C LEU A 56 3.52 -2.60 7.16
N LEU A 57 2.75 -1.52 7.29
CA LEU A 57 1.57 -1.29 6.46
C LEU A 57 1.94 -0.93 5.02
N LEU A 58 2.98 -0.12 4.83
CA LEU A 58 3.59 0.16 3.53
C LEU A 58 4.13 -1.13 2.88
N LEU A 59 4.75 -2.02 3.67
CA LEU A 59 5.19 -3.38 3.28
C LEU A 59 4.07 -4.26 2.77
N ALA A 60 2.90 -4.19 3.41
CA ALA A 60 1.77 -5.03 3.08
C ALA A 60 0.94 -4.53 1.88
N LEU A 61 1.02 -3.24 1.53
CA LEU A 61 0.09 -2.62 0.58
C LEU A 61 0.27 -3.07 -0.88
N PRO A 62 1.47 -3.00 -1.51
CA PRO A 62 1.62 -3.36 -2.91
C PRO A 62 1.26 -4.81 -3.24
N PRO A 63 1.70 -5.82 -2.46
CA PRO A 63 1.31 -7.22 -2.72
C PRO A 63 -0.20 -7.43 -2.67
N GLN A 64 -0.91 -6.75 -1.77
CA GLN A 64 -2.36 -6.87 -1.63
C GLN A 64 -3.12 -6.20 -2.77
N VAL A 65 -2.69 -5.00 -3.19
CA VAL A 65 -3.27 -4.30 -4.32
C VAL A 65 -3.06 -5.08 -5.61
N LEU A 66 -1.84 -5.59 -5.84
CA LEU A 66 -1.51 -6.43 -6.99
C LEU A 66 -2.31 -7.73 -7.00
N TRP A 67 -2.42 -8.41 -5.85
CA TRP A 67 -3.23 -9.61 -5.73
C TRP A 67 -4.71 -9.35 -6.05
N TRP A 68 -5.27 -8.23 -5.59
CA TRP A 68 -6.66 -7.87 -5.89
C TRP A 68 -6.87 -7.53 -7.36
N ALA A 69 -6.00 -6.71 -7.93
CA ALA A 69 -6.04 -6.36 -9.35
C ALA A 69 -5.90 -7.62 -10.22
N TRP A 70 -5.04 -8.56 -9.84
CA TRP A 70 -4.91 -9.86 -10.50
C TRP A 70 -6.19 -10.70 -10.45
N ARG A 71 -6.88 -10.72 -9.30
CA ARG A 71 -8.18 -11.41 -9.18
C ARG A 71 -9.25 -10.76 -10.05
N GLY A 72 -9.30 -9.43 -10.07
CA GLY A 72 -10.21 -8.69 -10.96
C GLY A 72 -9.96 -9.02 -12.43
N LEU A 73 -8.69 -9.07 -12.83
CA LEU A 73 -8.29 -9.46 -14.17
C LEU A 73 -8.70 -10.89 -14.52
N ARG A 74 -8.52 -11.85 -13.61
CA ARG A 74 -8.95 -13.25 -13.80
C ARG A 74 -10.47 -13.43 -13.86
N ALA A 75 -11.21 -12.60 -13.14
CA ALA A 75 -12.67 -12.61 -13.15
C ALA A 75 -13.27 -11.92 -14.40
N SER A 76 -12.45 -11.25 -15.21
CA SER A 76 -12.93 -10.61 -16.44
C SER A 76 -13.43 -11.63 -17.45
N THR A 77 -14.66 -11.43 -17.93
CA THR A 77 -15.27 -12.21 -19.00
C THR A 77 -14.98 -11.51 -20.32
N GLY A 78 -14.15 -12.12 -21.17
CA GLY A 78 -13.78 -11.52 -22.46
C GLY A 78 -12.99 -12.45 -23.39
N PRO A 79 -12.80 -12.05 -24.66
CA PRO A 79 -11.98 -12.77 -25.62
C PRO A 79 -10.58 -13.10 -25.07
N GLY A 80 -10.08 -14.31 -25.33
CA GLY A 80 -8.80 -14.77 -24.76
C GLY A 80 -7.62 -13.86 -25.08
N TRP A 81 -7.58 -13.28 -26.28
CA TRP A 81 -6.52 -12.37 -26.71
C TRP A 81 -6.52 -11.03 -25.94
N LEU A 82 -7.70 -10.47 -25.64
CA LEU A 82 -7.83 -9.26 -24.80
C LEU A 82 -7.36 -9.53 -23.37
N ARG A 83 -7.69 -10.70 -22.82
CA ARG A 83 -7.19 -11.12 -21.50
C ARG A 83 -5.67 -11.31 -21.51
N GLY A 84 -5.11 -11.85 -22.59
CA GLY A 84 -3.65 -11.97 -22.77
C GLY A 84 -2.95 -10.62 -22.76
N LEU A 85 -3.45 -9.65 -23.55
CA LEU A 85 -2.94 -8.27 -23.58
C LEU A 85 -3.05 -7.58 -22.21
N ALA A 86 -4.22 -7.66 -21.57
CA ALA A 86 -4.44 -7.05 -20.26
C ALA A 86 -3.55 -7.69 -19.18
N THR A 87 -3.27 -8.99 -19.28
CA THR A 87 -2.31 -9.70 -18.42
C THR A 87 -0.88 -9.25 -18.63
N ALA A 88 -0.44 -9.10 -19.89
CA ALA A 88 0.90 -8.62 -20.20
C ALA A 88 1.12 -7.18 -19.68
N VAL A 89 0.13 -6.30 -19.90
CA VAL A 89 0.15 -4.92 -19.38
C VAL A 89 0.15 -4.90 -17.86
N PHE A 90 -0.68 -5.73 -17.22
CA PHE A 90 -0.71 -5.85 -15.76
C PHE A 90 0.63 -6.32 -15.20
N LEU A 91 1.25 -7.36 -15.77
CA LEU A 91 2.55 -7.87 -15.34
C LEU A 91 3.66 -6.81 -15.53
N GLY A 92 3.66 -6.11 -16.66
CA GLY A 92 4.60 -5.02 -16.91
C GLY A 92 4.45 -3.88 -15.89
N GLY A 93 3.22 -3.44 -15.64
CA GLY A 93 2.92 -2.44 -14.61
C GLY A 93 3.26 -2.91 -13.20
N ALA A 94 2.96 -4.16 -12.87
CA ALA A 94 3.27 -4.77 -11.57
C ALA A 94 4.79 -4.79 -11.30
N CYS A 95 5.60 -5.13 -12.31
CA CYS A 95 7.06 -5.08 -12.20
C CYS A 95 7.56 -3.66 -11.92
N LEU A 96 7.02 -2.65 -12.60
CA LEU A 96 7.41 -1.25 -12.38
C LEU A 96 7.02 -0.76 -10.98
N VAL A 97 5.81 -1.09 -10.52
CA VAL A 97 5.34 -0.76 -9.17
C VAL A 97 6.21 -1.43 -8.12
N LEU A 98 6.53 -2.72 -8.26
CA LEU A 98 7.40 -3.43 -7.34
C LEU A 98 8.83 -2.88 -7.35
N ALA A 99 9.38 -2.54 -8.52
CA ALA A 99 10.71 -1.96 -8.64
C ALA A 99 10.79 -0.59 -7.96
N GLY A 100 9.85 0.32 -8.24
CA GLY A 100 9.77 1.62 -7.58
C GLY A 100 9.56 1.49 -6.06
N TRP A 101 8.82 0.47 -5.65
CA TRP A 101 8.61 0.18 -4.25
C TRP A 101 9.85 -0.34 -3.53
N VAL A 102 10.64 -1.22 -4.16
CA VAL A 102 11.96 -1.62 -3.66
C VAL A 102 12.90 -0.42 -3.54
N VAL A 103 12.89 0.50 -4.50
CA VAL A 103 13.69 1.73 -4.44
C VAL A 103 13.28 2.59 -3.23
N LEU A 104 11.98 2.76 -2.97
CA LEU A 104 11.49 3.48 -1.79
C LEU A 104 11.92 2.82 -0.48
N LEU A 105 11.85 1.49 -0.39
CA LEU A 105 12.32 0.76 0.79
C LEU A 105 13.83 0.95 0.99
N LEU A 106 14.63 0.79 -0.06
CA LEU A 106 16.08 0.96 0.01
C LEU A 106 16.45 2.41 0.36
N GLY A 107 15.74 3.40 -0.17
CA GLY A 107 15.91 4.80 0.18
C GLY A 107 15.57 5.09 1.65
N GLY A 108 14.46 4.53 2.14
CA GLY A 108 14.06 4.68 3.55
C GLY A 108 15.00 3.99 4.52
N VAL A 109 15.46 2.77 4.21
CA VAL A 109 16.47 2.06 4.99
C VAL A 109 17.80 2.80 4.96
N GLY A 110 18.22 3.28 3.79
CA GLY A 110 19.42 4.11 3.64
C GLY A 110 19.37 5.35 4.51
N ALA A 111 18.27 6.13 4.43
CA ALA A 111 18.08 7.32 5.27
C ALA A 111 18.10 7.00 6.77
N ALA A 112 17.49 5.88 7.19
CA ALA A 112 17.51 5.44 8.58
C ALA A 112 18.93 5.05 9.05
N LEU A 113 19.71 4.38 8.20
CA LEU A 113 21.10 4.01 8.51
C LEU A 113 22.01 5.24 8.57
N TYR A 114 21.91 6.17 7.62
CA TYR A 114 22.67 7.44 7.64
C TYR A 114 22.33 8.32 8.85
N GLY A 115 21.06 8.35 9.27
CA GLY A 115 20.65 9.06 10.49
C GLY A 115 21.27 8.45 11.77
N LEU A 116 21.43 7.12 11.81
CA LEU A 116 22.08 6.41 12.92
C LEU A 116 23.60 6.65 12.97
N GLU A 117 24.27 6.71 11.82
CA GLU A 117 25.70 7.02 11.76
C GLU A 117 26.00 8.42 12.30
N ASN A 118 25.23 9.43 11.88
CA ASN A 118 25.42 10.81 12.37
C ASN A 118 25.22 10.94 13.89
N LEU A 119 24.33 10.17 14.50
CA LEU A 119 24.15 10.13 15.96
C LEU A 119 25.30 9.42 16.70
N ARG A 120 26.02 8.52 16.01
CA ARG A 120 27.14 7.77 16.57
C ARG A 120 28.44 8.58 16.62
N PHE A 121 28.61 9.52 15.69
CA PHE A 121 29.78 10.41 15.61
C PHE A 121 29.61 11.75 16.34
N ALA A 122 28.40 12.05 16.84
CA ALA A 122 28.10 13.25 17.63
C ALA A 122 28.27 13.06 19.16
N ARG A 123 28.72 11.88 19.62
CA ARG A 123 29.10 11.58 21.01
C ARG A 123 30.60 11.40 21.12
#